data_AF-K1UT14-F1
#
_entry.id   AF-K1UT14-F1
#
_cell.length_a   1.000
_cell.length_b   1.000
_cell.length_c   1.000
_cell.angle_alpha   90.00
_cell.angle_beta   90.00
_cell.angle_gamma   90.00
#
_symmetry.space_group_name_H-M   'P 1'
#
loop_
_entity.id
_entity.type
_entity.pdbx_description
1 polymer ?
#
loop_
_entity_poly.entity_id
_entity_poly.type
_entity_poly.pdbx_seq_one_letter_code
_entity_poly.pdbx_strand_id
1 'polypeptide(L)'
;DTIGFTLSTSDWHWMITLGNPAGYIADGAPDNGQWIVDENNNAMYKFRSDKEREYFRWMNKMYNEGILDPEFATQTHEDYIAKIASGRVLALFDTDWDYGDGEKVLKADGKYGKTYAPLPLAMDADTKCPSLMYQGLTTGYGVGITTSCKDPVAAIKYLDYICSDEGQVLVQWG
;
A
#
# COMPACT_ATOMS: atom_id res chain seq x y z
N ASP A 1 -22.75 -12.05 2.60
CA ASP A 1 -22.57 -11.54 1.22
C ASP A 1 -21.10 -11.31 0.90
N THR A 2 -20.70 -11.64 -0.33
CA THR A 2 -19.35 -11.49 -0.86
C THR A 2 -19.13 -10.06 -1.36
N ILE A 3 -17.98 -9.48 -1.04
CA ILE A 3 -17.52 -8.18 -1.55
C ILE A 3 -16.63 -8.45 -2.77
N GLY A 4 -16.86 -7.73 -3.88
CA GLY A 4 -16.02 -7.84 -5.08
C GLY A 4 -14.59 -7.42 -4.80
N PHE A 5 -14.40 -6.16 -4.39
CA PHE A 5 -13.15 -5.72 -3.79
C PHE A 5 -13.36 -4.58 -2.80
N THR A 6 -12.45 -4.41 -1.85
CA THR A 6 -12.47 -3.32 -0.87
C THR A 6 -11.12 -2.62 -0.83
N LEU A 7 -11.13 -1.37 -0.36
CA LEU A 7 -9.97 -0.48 -0.24
C LEU A 7 -10.05 0.22 1.12
N SER A 8 -8.93 0.48 1.78
CA SER A 8 -8.90 1.32 2.97
C SER A 8 -8.43 2.72 2.61
N THR A 9 -9.34 3.70 2.61
CA THR A 9 -8.97 5.11 2.43
C THR A 9 -8.95 5.89 3.73
N SER A 10 -8.85 5.21 4.88
CA SER A 10 -8.56 5.89 6.14
C SER A 10 -7.16 6.52 6.07
N ASP A 11 -6.94 7.54 6.90
CA ASP A 11 -5.63 8.11 7.25
C ASP A 11 -4.57 8.19 6.13
N TRP A 12 -3.55 7.33 6.15
CA TRP A 12 -2.49 7.27 5.16
C TRP A 12 -2.67 6.06 4.22
N HIS A 13 -3.53 5.09 4.57
CA HIS A 13 -3.79 3.89 3.79
C HIS A 13 -4.42 4.20 2.42
N TRP A 14 -5.07 5.36 2.23
CA TRP A 14 -5.52 5.78 0.89
C TRP A 14 -4.36 5.86 -0.12
N MET A 15 -3.14 6.16 0.35
CA MET A 15 -1.95 6.15 -0.53
C MET A 15 -1.69 4.74 -1.03
N ILE A 16 -1.87 3.74 -0.18
CA ILE A 16 -1.53 2.33 -0.42
C ILE A 16 -2.61 1.65 -1.24
N THR A 17 -3.87 1.76 -0.82
CA THR A 17 -4.95 0.96 -1.40
C THR A 17 -5.64 1.62 -2.58
N LEU A 18 -5.54 2.94 -2.74
CA LEU A 18 -6.21 3.70 -3.81
C LEU A 18 -5.21 4.40 -4.73
N GLY A 19 -4.31 5.20 -4.14
CA GLY A 19 -3.42 6.08 -4.89
C GLY A 19 -2.32 5.35 -5.63
N ASN A 20 -1.55 4.51 -4.96
CA ASN A 20 -0.46 3.75 -5.58
C ASN A 20 -0.98 2.84 -6.69
N PRO A 21 -2.10 2.09 -6.51
CA PRO A 21 -2.69 1.31 -7.59
C PRO A 21 -3.08 2.07 -8.83
N ALA A 22 -3.55 3.32 -8.70
CA ALA A 22 -3.79 4.15 -9.87
C ALA A 22 -2.51 4.31 -10.71
N GLY A 23 -1.36 4.61 -10.07
CA GLY A 23 -0.10 4.82 -10.79
C GLY A 23 0.45 3.58 -11.49
N TYR A 24 0.48 2.42 -10.81
CA TYR A 24 1.02 1.21 -11.41
C TYR A 24 0.05 0.50 -12.37
N ILE A 25 -1.28 0.57 -12.14
CA ILE A 25 -2.28 -0.04 -13.04
C ILE A 25 -2.54 0.84 -14.25
N ALA A 26 -2.76 2.14 -14.04
CA ALA A 26 -3.15 3.04 -15.12
C ALA A 26 -1.94 3.48 -15.94
N ASP A 27 -0.93 4.04 -15.29
CA ASP A 27 0.23 4.64 -15.98
C ASP A 27 1.36 3.65 -16.25
N GLY A 28 1.36 2.48 -15.60
CA GLY A 28 2.50 1.57 -15.65
C GLY A 28 3.74 2.17 -14.99
N ALA A 29 3.55 3.12 -14.08
CA ALA A 29 4.63 3.81 -13.39
C ALA A 29 5.04 3.07 -12.10
N PRO A 30 6.35 2.96 -11.80
CA PRO A 30 6.80 2.42 -10.52
C PRO A 30 6.32 3.29 -9.34
N ASP A 31 6.32 2.72 -8.14
CA ASP A 31 5.87 3.43 -6.94
C ASP A 31 6.87 4.50 -6.51
N ASN A 32 6.65 5.72 -6.98
CA ASN A 32 7.35 6.93 -6.53
C ASN A 32 6.45 7.79 -5.63
N GLY A 33 5.59 7.15 -4.85
CA GLY A 33 4.59 7.82 -4.02
C GLY A 33 3.55 8.55 -4.86
N GLN A 34 3.49 9.88 -4.74
CA GLN A 34 2.45 10.70 -5.40
C GLN A 34 2.88 11.26 -6.76
N TRP A 35 4.00 10.78 -7.30
CA TRP A 35 4.63 11.34 -8.49
C TRP A 35 4.82 10.27 -9.56
N ILE A 36 4.62 10.66 -10.81
CA ILE A 36 5.14 9.96 -11.97
C ILE A 36 6.42 10.69 -12.37
N VAL A 37 7.52 9.94 -12.44
CA VAL A 37 8.85 10.48 -12.79
C VAL A 37 9.26 9.90 -14.14
N ASP A 38 9.57 10.77 -15.11
CA ASP A 38 10.04 10.36 -16.43
C ASP A 38 11.54 10.06 -16.45
N GLU A 39 12.04 9.55 -17.58
CA GLU A 39 13.46 9.22 -17.78
C GLU A 39 14.41 10.42 -17.66
N ASN A 40 13.89 11.65 -17.76
CA ASN A 40 14.64 12.90 -17.62
C ASN A 40 14.53 13.51 -16.21
N ASN A 41 13.93 12.79 -15.25
CA ASN A 41 13.64 13.23 -13.89
C ASN A 41 12.62 14.39 -13.78
N ASN A 42 11.75 14.56 -14.78
CA ASN A 42 10.60 15.46 -14.61
C ASN A 42 9.52 14.75 -13.80
N ALA A 43 8.99 15.45 -12.80
CA ALA A 43 7.93 14.94 -11.94
C ALA A 43 6.56 15.52 -12.30
N MET A 44 5.57 14.65 -12.42
CA MET A 44 4.16 15.00 -12.55
C MET A 44 3.39 14.46 -11.34
N TYR A 45 2.57 15.31 -10.72
CA TYR A 45 1.63 14.83 -9.70
C TYR A 45 0.67 13.84 -10.32
N LYS A 46 0.67 12.59 -9.87
CA LYS A 46 0.11 11.45 -10.60
C LYS A 46 -1.38 11.59 -10.91
N PHE A 47 -2.16 12.18 -10.00
CA PHE A 47 -3.59 12.43 -10.18
C PHE A 47 -3.95 13.49 -11.23
N ARG A 48 -2.94 14.09 -11.88
CA ARG A 48 -3.14 14.90 -13.10
C ARG A 48 -3.06 14.08 -14.39
N SER A 49 -2.68 12.80 -14.32
CA SER A 49 -2.62 11.92 -15.48
C SER A 49 -4.02 11.70 -16.05
N ASP A 50 -4.11 11.78 -17.38
CA ASP A 50 -5.34 11.38 -18.08
C ASP A 50 -5.62 9.88 -17.90
N LYS A 51 -4.58 9.04 -17.75
CA LYS A 51 -4.74 7.59 -17.50
C LYS A 51 -5.32 7.32 -16.11
N GLU A 52 -4.78 7.96 -15.07
CA GLU A 52 -5.38 7.84 -13.72
C GLU A 52 -6.82 8.35 -13.70
N ARG A 53 -7.15 9.42 -14.44
CA ARG A 53 -8.54 9.90 -14.55
C ARG A 53 -9.47 8.80 -15.05
N GLU A 54 -9.06 8.04 -16.07
CA GLU A 54 -9.87 6.94 -16.60
C GLU A 54 -9.94 5.76 -15.61
N TYR A 55 -8.86 5.46 -14.88
CA TYR A 55 -8.89 4.51 -13.77
C TYR A 55 -9.92 4.89 -12.70
N PHE A 56 -9.98 6.16 -12.30
CA PHE A 56 -10.99 6.62 -11.33
C PHE A 56 -12.43 6.63 -11.89
N ARG A 57 -12.62 6.84 -13.20
CA ARG A 57 -13.94 6.61 -13.83
C ARG A 57 -14.34 5.15 -13.76
N TRP A 58 -13.42 4.22 -14.01
CA TRP A 58 -13.67 2.80 -13.85
C TRP A 58 -14.00 2.45 -12.39
N MET A 59 -13.25 2.98 -11.43
CA MET A 59 -13.51 2.80 -10.00
C MET A 59 -14.91 3.30 -9.61
N ASN A 60 -15.31 4.47 -10.10
CA ASN A 60 -16.65 5.02 -9.87
C ASN A 60 -17.74 4.12 -10.47
N LYS A 61 -17.50 3.54 -11.66
CA LYS A 61 -18.41 2.54 -12.23
C LYS A 61 -18.53 1.30 -11.33
N MET A 62 -17.41 0.77 -10.83
CA MET A 62 -17.42 -0.40 -9.92
C MET A 62 -18.17 -0.11 -8.61
N TYR A 63 -18.07 1.12 -8.10
CA TYR A 63 -18.88 1.57 -6.95
C TYR A 63 -20.37 1.57 -7.27
N ASN A 64 -20.76 2.20 -8.38
CA ASN A 64 -22.18 2.31 -8.78
C ASN A 64 -22.82 0.95 -9.13
N GLU A 65 -22.01 0.00 -9.60
CA GLU A 65 -22.44 -1.38 -9.87
C GLU A 65 -22.44 -2.28 -8.62
N GLY A 66 -22.01 -1.76 -7.45
CA GLY A 66 -21.99 -2.50 -6.18
C GLY A 66 -20.86 -3.54 -6.08
N ILE A 67 -19.84 -3.44 -6.93
CA ILE A 67 -18.67 -4.33 -6.94
C ILE A 67 -17.62 -3.86 -5.93
N LEU A 68 -17.34 -2.56 -5.92
CA LEU A 68 -16.51 -1.93 -4.88
C LEU A 68 -17.33 -1.80 -3.60
N ASP A 69 -16.71 -2.19 -2.49
CA ASP A 69 -17.26 -2.05 -1.13
C ASP A 69 -17.83 -0.64 -0.91
N PRO A 70 -19.13 -0.47 -0.60
CA PRO A 70 -19.73 0.85 -0.42
C PRO A 70 -19.13 1.65 0.73
N GLU A 71 -18.50 0.97 1.69
CA GLU A 71 -17.90 1.57 2.88
C GLU A 71 -16.40 1.88 2.70
N PHE A 72 -15.82 1.65 1.50
CA PHE A 72 -14.38 1.80 1.26
C PHE A 72 -13.82 3.16 1.69
N ALA A 73 -14.65 4.21 1.59
CA ALA A 73 -14.30 5.58 1.89
C ALA A 73 -14.49 5.99 3.37
N THR A 74 -15.21 5.18 4.15
CA THR A 74 -15.65 5.54 5.52
C THR A 74 -15.24 4.53 6.58
N GLN A 75 -14.88 3.31 6.18
CA GLN A 75 -14.42 2.28 7.10
C GLN A 75 -13.08 2.65 7.74
N THR A 76 -12.85 2.18 8.96
CA THR A 76 -11.49 2.23 9.52
C THR A 76 -10.60 1.17 8.88
N HIS A 77 -9.29 1.26 9.10
CA HIS A 77 -8.39 0.20 8.66
C HIS A 77 -8.67 -1.12 9.40
N GLU A 78 -9.06 -1.08 10.68
CA GLU A 78 -9.46 -2.29 11.42
C GLU A 78 -10.71 -2.95 10.84
N ASP A 79 -11.71 -2.15 10.41
CA ASP A 79 -12.90 -2.67 9.73
C ASP A 79 -12.53 -3.36 8.40
N TYR A 80 -11.60 -2.77 7.64
CA TYR A 80 -11.05 -3.34 6.42
C TYR A 80 -10.38 -4.70 6.69
N ILE A 81 -9.50 -4.78 7.69
CA ILE A 81 -8.83 -6.03 8.09
C ILE A 81 -9.85 -7.07 8.58
N ALA A 82 -10.87 -6.67 9.33
CA ALA A 82 -11.93 -7.56 9.78
C ALA A 82 -12.73 -8.15 8.60
N LYS A 83 -13.01 -7.35 7.56
CA LYS A 83 -13.67 -7.83 6.33
C LYS A 83 -12.81 -8.87 5.62
N ILE A 84 -11.49 -8.66 5.53
CA ILE A 84 -10.55 -9.63 4.97
C ILE A 84 -10.55 -10.92 5.80
N ALA A 85 -10.37 -10.81 7.12
CA ALA A 85 -10.34 -11.93 8.05
C ALA A 85 -11.63 -12.78 8.02
N SER A 86 -12.77 -12.18 7.69
CA SER A 86 -14.04 -12.90 7.51
C SER A 86 -14.05 -13.86 6.30
N GLY A 87 -13.16 -13.65 5.32
CA GLY A 87 -13.06 -14.44 4.09
C GLY A 87 -14.12 -14.09 3.04
N ARG A 88 -14.76 -12.92 3.18
CA ARG A 88 -15.85 -12.46 2.30
C ARG A 88 -15.39 -11.52 1.18
N VAL A 89 -14.13 -11.08 1.18
CA VAL A 89 -13.56 -10.17 0.18
C VAL A 89 -12.87 -10.98 -0.91
N LEU A 90 -13.29 -10.81 -2.17
CA LEU A 90 -12.73 -11.57 -3.30
C LEU A 90 -11.39 -11.01 -3.79
N ALA A 91 -11.25 -9.69 -3.89
CA ALA A 91 -10.02 -9.04 -4.37
C ALA A 91 -9.67 -7.80 -3.54
N LEU A 92 -8.38 -7.42 -3.59
CA LEU A 92 -7.79 -6.27 -2.90
C LEU A 92 -6.81 -5.59 -3.86
N PHE A 93 -6.68 -4.26 -3.74
CA PHE A 93 -5.59 -3.52 -4.37
C PHE A 93 -4.68 -3.02 -3.26
N ASP A 94 -3.82 -3.89 -2.76
CA ASP A 94 -3.07 -3.64 -1.53
C ASP A 94 -1.77 -4.46 -1.49
N THR A 95 -0.92 -4.18 -0.52
CA THR A 95 0.38 -4.81 -0.29
C THR A 95 0.29 -5.82 0.85
N ASP A 96 1.05 -6.91 0.75
CA ASP A 96 1.01 -8.03 1.72
C ASP A 96 1.25 -7.62 3.18
N TRP A 97 2.10 -6.63 3.40
CA TRP A 97 2.39 -6.13 4.74
C TRP A 97 1.21 -5.38 5.37
N ASP A 98 0.26 -4.87 4.57
CA ASP A 98 -0.90 -4.10 5.04
C ASP A 98 -2.07 -5.05 5.35
N TYR A 99 -2.52 -5.85 4.37
CA TYR A 99 -3.63 -6.78 4.57
C TYR A 99 -3.26 -8.05 5.37
N GLY A 100 -1.97 -8.31 5.58
CA GLY A 100 -1.43 -9.59 6.03
C GLY A 100 -2.02 -10.10 7.35
N ASP A 101 -2.41 -9.20 8.26
CA ASP A 101 -3.04 -9.59 9.53
C ASP A 101 -4.42 -10.23 9.32
N GLY A 102 -5.21 -9.75 8.34
CA GLY A 102 -6.46 -10.38 7.97
C GLY A 102 -6.23 -11.77 7.36
N GLU A 103 -5.20 -11.92 6.52
CA GLU A 103 -4.87 -13.20 5.89
C GLU A 103 -4.34 -14.24 6.90
N LYS A 104 -3.61 -13.82 7.93
CA LYS A 104 -3.17 -14.71 9.03
C LYS A 104 -4.36 -15.39 9.71
N VAL A 105 -5.46 -14.67 9.93
CA VAL A 105 -6.70 -15.26 10.50
C VAL A 105 -7.28 -16.31 9.56
N LEU A 106 -7.34 -16.03 8.26
CA LEU A 106 -7.82 -17.00 7.26
C LEU A 106 -6.98 -18.28 7.27
N LYS A 107 -5.66 -18.15 7.36
CA LYS A 107 -4.74 -19.30 7.43
C LYS A 107 -4.92 -20.10 8.73
N ALA A 108 -5.06 -19.41 9.87
CA ALA A 108 -5.31 -20.05 11.17
C ALA A 108 -6.64 -20.83 11.20
N ASP A 109 -7.66 -20.31 10.52
CA ASP A 109 -8.97 -20.96 10.35
C ASP A 109 -8.96 -22.09 9.30
N GLY A 110 -7.82 -22.37 8.65
CA GLY A 110 -7.71 -23.35 7.57
C GLY A 110 -8.39 -22.94 6.26
N LYS A 111 -8.76 -21.66 6.11
CA LYS A 111 -9.44 -21.09 4.92
C LYS A 111 -8.44 -20.68 3.84
N TYR A 112 -7.50 -21.56 3.50
CA TYR A 112 -6.48 -21.29 2.47
C TYR A 112 -7.08 -20.95 1.10
N GLY A 113 -8.26 -21.47 0.76
CA GLY A 113 -8.96 -21.10 -0.49
C GLY A 113 -9.59 -19.70 -0.49
N LYS A 114 -9.43 -18.93 0.59
CA LYS A 114 -9.89 -17.54 0.75
C LYS A 114 -8.74 -16.55 0.88
N THR A 115 -7.49 -17.01 0.79
CA THR A 115 -6.30 -16.16 0.78
C THR A 115 -6.04 -15.60 -0.62
N TYR A 116 -5.04 -14.74 -0.75
CA TYR A 116 -4.81 -14.01 -1.99
C TYR A 116 -3.62 -14.56 -2.79
N ALA A 117 -3.65 -14.34 -4.10
CA ALA A 117 -2.53 -14.56 -5.00
C ALA A 117 -2.22 -13.24 -5.71
N PRO A 118 -0.96 -12.76 -5.68
CA PRO A 118 -0.60 -11.51 -6.32
C PRO A 118 -0.72 -11.65 -7.85
N LEU A 119 -1.44 -10.73 -8.47
CA LEU A 119 -1.64 -10.68 -9.92
C LEU A 119 -1.19 -9.32 -10.46
N PRO A 120 -0.24 -9.26 -11.41
CA PRO A 120 0.10 -8.02 -12.08
C PRO A 120 -1.07 -7.58 -12.95
N LEU A 121 -1.53 -6.35 -12.74
CA LEU A 121 -2.65 -5.75 -13.45
C LEU A 121 -2.21 -4.46 -14.13
N ALA A 122 -2.74 -4.24 -15.33
CA ALA A 122 -2.59 -3.01 -16.09
C ALA A 122 -3.94 -2.68 -16.75
N MET A 123 -4.18 -1.40 -17.01
CA MET A 123 -5.44 -0.90 -17.56
C MET A 123 -5.65 -1.28 -19.03
N ASP A 124 -4.56 -1.51 -19.77
CA ASP A 124 -4.56 -1.91 -21.17
C ASP A 124 -3.43 -2.92 -21.48
N ALA A 125 -3.52 -3.58 -22.63
CA ALA A 125 -2.60 -4.65 -23.03
C ALA A 125 -1.18 -4.15 -23.37
N ASP A 126 -1.03 -2.86 -23.68
CA ASP A 126 0.23 -2.26 -24.08
C ASP A 126 1.01 -1.71 -22.87
N THR A 127 0.34 -1.56 -21.72
CA THR A 127 0.94 -1.08 -20.48
C THR A 127 1.66 -2.20 -19.75
N LYS A 128 2.97 -2.04 -19.58
CA LYS A 128 3.80 -2.97 -18.82
C LYS A 128 3.63 -2.72 -17.32
N CYS A 129 3.11 -3.71 -16.60
CA CYS A 129 2.93 -3.62 -15.15
C CYS A 129 4.29 -3.56 -14.41
N PRO A 130 4.55 -2.52 -13.60
CA PRO A 130 5.80 -2.35 -12.85
C PRO A 130 5.73 -2.98 -11.46
N SER A 131 4.62 -3.63 -11.07
CA SER A 131 4.40 -4.11 -9.69
C SER A 131 5.42 -5.15 -9.21
N LEU A 132 6.11 -5.81 -10.14
CA LEU A 132 7.17 -6.79 -9.86
C LEU A 132 8.59 -6.20 -10.00
N MET A 133 8.70 -4.89 -10.24
CA MET A 133 9.98 -4.20 -10.34
C MET A 133 10.63 -4.08 -8.95
N TYR A 134 11.93 -4.34 -8.88
CA TYR A 134 12.71 -4.01 -7.69
C TYR A 134 12.76 -2.49 -7.51
N GLN A 135 12.15 -1.99 -6.43
CA GLN A 135 12.03 -0.55 -6.14
C GLN A 135 13.35 0.10 -5.65
N GLY A 136 14.44 -0.66 -5.57
CA GLY A 136 15.70 -0.16 -5.01
C GLY A 136 15.66 -0.06 -3.49
N LEU A 137 16.57 0.76 -2.95
CA LEU A 137 16.58 1.10 -1.53
C LEU A 137 15.43 2.08 -1.26
N THR A 138 14.50 1.71 -0.38
CA THR A 138 13.46 2.63 0.07
C THR A 138 14.08 3.75 0.90
N THR A 139 14.19 4.94 0.32
CA THR A 139 14.68 6.16 1.00
C THR A 139 13.53 7.14 1.18
N GLY A 140 13.41 7.79 2.34
CA GLY A 140 12.37 8.82 2.56
C GLY A 140 11.84 8.90 3.99
N TYR A 141 12.04 7.84 4.78
CA TYR A 141 11.74 7.82 6.22
C TYR A 141 13.03 7.85 7.02
N GLY A 142 13.01 8.54 8.17
CA GLY A 142 14.18 8.69 9.03
C GLY A 142 13.81 9.26 10.40
N VAL A 143 14.81 9.33 11.27
CA VAL A 143 14.68 9.88 12.62
C VAL A 143 15.44 11.20 12.70
N GLY A 144 14.83 12.20 13.34
CA GLY A 144 15.45 13.51 13.58
C GLY A 144 15.67 13.78 15.07
N ILE A 145 16.79 14.39 15.43
CA ILE A 145 17.05 14.91 16.78
C ILE A 145 16.61 16.38 16.81
N THR A 146 15.69 16.72 17.70
CA THR A 146 15.16 18.09 17.80
C THR A 146 16.23 19.06 18.32
N THR A 147 16.13 20.33 17.95
CA THR A 147 17.02 21.40 18.44
C THR A 147 16.92 21.63 19.95
N SER A 148 15.83 21.17 20.59
CA SER A 148 15.62 21.23 22.03
C SER A 148 16.15 20.00 22.79
N CYS A 149 16.75 19.02 22.10
CA CYS A 149 17.32 17.84 22.76
C CYS A 149 18.43 18.25 23.73
N LYS A 150 18.29 17.90 25.01
CA LYS A 150 19.26 18.28 26.05
C LYS A 150 20.61 17.57 25.90
N ASP A 151 20.61 16.38 25.31
CA ASP A 151 21.81 15.58 25.07
C ASP A 151 21.77 14.93 23.68
N PRO A 152 22.09 15.69 22.62
CA PRO A 152 22.10 15.17 21.26
C PRO A 152 23.19 14.10 21.05
N VAL A 153 24.26 14.10 21.86
CA VAL A 153 25.35 13.12 21.77
C VAL A 153 24.90 11.75 22.27
N ALA A 154 24.19 11.70 23.40
CA ALA A 154 23.58 10.45 23.87
C ALA A 154 22.50 9.96 22.89
N ALA A 155 21.68 10.87 22.36
CA ALA A 155 20.64 10.53 21.38
C ALA A 155 21.23 9.88 20.11
N ILE A 156 22.29 10.44 19.52
CA ILE A 156 22.89 9.85 18.32
C ILE A 156 23.60 8.52 18.62
N LYS A 157 24.22 8.35 19.79
CA LYS A 157 24.80 7.07 20.21
C LYS A 157 23.75 5.98 20.39
N TYR A 158 22.56 6.34 20.87
CA TYR A 158 21.45 5.40 20.96
C TYR A 158 20.94 4.98 19.57
N LEU A 159 20.81 5.93 18.64
CA LEU A 159 20.45 5.62 17.25
C LEU A 159 21.51 4.73 16.59
N ASP A 160 22.79 4.99 16.81
CA ASP A 160 23.91 4.16 16.35
C ASP A 160 23.84 2.73 16.91
N TYR A 161 23.55 2.59 18.22
CA TYR A 161 23.35 1.27 18.84
C TYR A 161 22.18 0.51 18.21
N ILE A 162 21.04 1.15 17.95
CA ILE A 162 19.91 0.49 17.28
C ILE A 162 20.31 -0.01 15.89
N CYS A 163 21.21 0.70 15.19
CA CYS A 163 21.73 0.28 13.89
C CYS A 163 22.81 -0.82 13.95
N SER A 164 23.29 -1.21 15.14
CA SER A 164 24.23 -2.32 15.31
C SER A 164 23.54 -3.69 15.17
N ASP A 165 24.31 -4.76 14.97
CA ASP A 165 23.78 -6.13 14.89
C ASP A 165 22.93 -6.49 16.12
N GLU A 166 23.40 -6.16 17.32
CA GLU A 166 22.69 -6.41 18.57
C GLU A 166 21.39 -5.60 18.65
N GLY A 167 21.45 -4.31 18.28
CA GLY A 167 20.29 -3.44 18.25
C GLY A 167 19.23 -3.90 17.25
N GLN A 168 19.64 -4.38 16.07
CA GLN A 168 18.72 -4.90 15.07
C GLN A 168 18.07 -6.21 15.51
N VAL A 169 18.79 -7.12 16.18
CA VAL A 169 18.20 -8.33 16.78
C VAL A 169 17.12 -7.94 17.80
N LEU A 170 17.45 -7.02 18.71
CA LEU A 170 16.51 -6.54 19.73
C LEU A 170 15.26 -5.89 19.11
N VAL A 171 15.43 -5.02 18.10
CA VAL A 171 14.31 -4.29 17.48
C VAL A 171 13.39 -5.20 16.68
N GLN A 172 13.94 -6.19 15.99
CA GLN A 172 13.16 -7.05 15.09
C GLN A 172 12.52 -8.24 15.84
N TRP A 173 13.23 -8.81 16.81
CA TRP A 173 12.86 -10.10 17.40
C TRP A 173 12.64 -10.08 18.92
N GLY A 174 13.01 -9.00 19.60
CA GLY A 174 12.87 -8.86 21.06
C GLY A 174 13.95 -9.55 21.88
#